data_AF-A0A1R7QEY4-F1
#
_entry.id   AF-A0A1R7QEY4-F1
#
_cell.length_a   1.000
_cell.length_b   1.000
_cell.length_c   1.000
_cell.angle_alpha   90.00
_cell.angle_beta   90.00
_cell.angle_gamma   90.00
#
_symmetry.space_group_name_H-M   'P 1'
#
loop_
_entity.id
_entity.type
_entity.pdbx_description
1 polymer ?
#
loop_
_entity_poly.entity_id
_entity_poly.type
_entity_poly.pdbx_seq_one_letter_code
_entity_poly.pdbx_strand_id
1 'polypeptide(L)'
;MNDFNVKEQLKELEKLDAFRQIGISDADRNIIESESGTAVINGLDSWRSGGTGLEADNVDTLGLTVNYYLNDNVSLQLIGGIPPKVDIKGKGEIYAPLFGKATPTGTAGMLFPDGLDLKQDILITNLGAQSKVATARAWTPVLEAQYQFGKSGVNKFRPYIGAGIMYAYFNDIKLNSQINTDLIAAGHMIQNVLDNKAGAALDGKVSSGVMRVDVDADDAIAPVFTAGFTYDLNENWYGVASVSYAKLSNETTINVVNETTGAELIHATAKIDIDPLITYLGVGYRF
;
A
#
# COMPACT_ATOMS: atom_id res chain seq x y z
N MET A 1 5.83 -26.12 -30.38
CA MET A 1 7.16 -25.72 -30.88
C MET A 1 7.88 -25.12 -29.69
N ASN A 2 9.08 -25.60 -29.35
CA ASN A 2 9.84 -25.08 -28.22
C ASN A 2 10.05 -23.57 -28.40
N ASP A 3 9.63 -22.76 -27.42
CA ASP A 3 9.98 -21.35 -27.39
C ASP A 3 11.50 -21.24 -27.34
N PHE A 4 12.07 -20.72 -28.42
CA PHE A 4 13.49 -20.41 -28.53
C PHE A 4 13.84 -19.34 -27.48
N ASN A 5 14.57 -19.72 -26.42
CA ASN A 5 14.95 -18.79 -25.36
C ASN A 5 16.24 -18.04 -25.75
N VAL A 6 16.10 -16.97 -26.53
CA VAL A 6 17.18 -16.11 -27.04
C VAL A 6 18.12 -15.65 -25.92
N LYS A 7 17.63 -15.44 -24.70
CA LYS A 7 18.43 -15.03 -23.54
C LYS A 7 19.53 -16.03 -23.17
N GLU A 8 19.23 -17.33 -23.21
CA GLU A 8 20.24 -18.35 -22.85
C GLU A 8 21.33 -18.48 -23.91
N GLN A 9 20.99 -18.31 -25.19
CA GLN A 9 21.98 -18.30 -26.27
C GLN A 9 22.89 -17.07 -26.20
N LEU A 10 22.34 -15.88 -25.91
CA LEU A 10 23.15 -14.67 -25.72
C LEU A 10 24.14 -14.84 -24.55
N LYS A 11 23.72 -15.47 -23.44
CA LYS A 11 24.62 -15.80 -22.32
C LYS A 11 25.71 -16.79 -22.69
N GLU A 12 25.40 -17.78 -23.54
CA GLU A 12 26.43 -18.71 -24.04
C GLU A 12 27.44 -18.01 -24.94
N LEU A 13 26.98 -17.14 -25.84
CA LEU A 13 27.84 -16.32 -26.70
C LEU A 13 28.72 -15.35 -25.90
N GLU A 14 28.18 -14.78 -24.81
CA GLU A 14 28.95 -13.97 -23.87
C GLU A 14 30.04 -14.77 -23.17
N LYS A 15 29.71 -15.97 -22.66
CA LYS A 15 30.68 -16.89 -22.02
C LYS A 15 31.81 -17.29 -22.97
N LEU A 16 31.51 -17.43 -24.27
CA LEU A 16 32.46 -17.76 -25.32
C LEU A 16 33.21 -16.53 -25.87
N ASP A 17 32.98 -15.34 -25.30
CA ASP A 17 33.59 -14.07 -25.71
C ASP A 17 33.31 -13.73 -27.20
N ALA A 18 32.23 -14.27 -27.74
CA ALA A 18 31.89 -14.20 -29.16
C ALA A 18 31.57 -12.76 -29.59
N PHE A 19 30.93 -11.95 -28.72
CA PHE A 19 30.59 -10.55 -29.02
C PHE A 19 31.84 -9.70 -29.29
N ARG A 20 32.95 -9.95 -28.59
CA ARG A 20 34.22 -9.26 -28.86
C ARG A 20 34.84 -9.74 -30.16
N GLN A 21 34.80 -11.05 -30.42
CA GLN A 21 35.36 -11.65 -31.63
C GLN A 21 34.66 -11.16 -32.91
N ILE A 22 33.36 -10.87 -32.83
CA ILE A 22 32.55 -10.38 -33.95
C ILE A 22 32.39 -8.85 -33.94
N GLY A 23 33.14 -8.13 -33.10
CA GLY A 23 33.20 -6.66 -33.09
C GLY A 23 31.97 -5.96 -32.53
N ILE A 24 31.13 -6.64 -31.75
CA ILE A 24 29.95 -6.08 -31.09
C ILE A 24 30.28 -5.42 -29.75
N SER A 25 31.33 -5.89 -29.06
CA SER A 25 31.74 -5.37 -27.75
C SER A 25 33.21 -4.93 -27.72
N ASP A 26 33.53 -3.99 -26.83
CA ASP A 26 34.89 -3.51 -26.57
C ASP A 26 35.72 -4.48 -25.68
N ALA A 27 36.92 -4.04 -25.29
CA ALA A 27 37.83 -4.81 -24.45
C ALA A 27 37.28 -5.05 -23.02
N ASP A 28 36.43 -4.15 -22.54
CA ASP A 28 35.78 -4.20 -21.23
C ASP A 28 34.41 -4.91 -21.31
N ARG A 29 34.08 -5.47 -22.48
CA ARG A 29 32.82 -6.18 -22.79
C ARG A 29 31.58 -5.29 -22.80
N ASN A 30 31.75 -3.97 -22.93
CA ASN A 30 30.63 -3.09 -23.19
C ASN A 30 30.23 -3.19 -24.66
N ILE A 31 28.94 -3.17 -24.95
CA ILE A 31 28.44 -3.05 -26.33
C ILE A 31 28.86 -1.69 -26.86
N ILE A 32 29.51 -1.67 -28.03
CA ILE A 32 29.99 -0.41 -28.62
C ILE A 32 28.83 0.41 -29.19
N GLU A 33 28.96 1.74 -29.16
CA GLU A 33 27.88 2.67 -29.52
C GLU A 33 27.30 2.42 -30.92
N SER A 34 28.12 2.10 -31.92
CA SER A 34 27.66 1.82 -33.30
C SER A 34 26.76 0.58 -33.43
N GLU A 35 26.84 -0.31 -32.45
CA GLU A 35 26.07 -1.56 -32.37
C GLU A 35 24.84 -1.38 -31.49
N SER A 36 24.81 -0.32 -30.67
CA SER A 36 23.66 0.06 -29.87
C SER A 36 22.58 0.68 -30.77
N GLY A 37 21.46 -0.01 -30.89
CA GLY A 37 20.31 0.44 -31.66
C GLY A 37 19.22 1.08 -30.80
N THR A 38 17.97 0.99 -31.25
CA THR A 38 16.83 1.55 -30.52
C THR A 38 16.04 0.45 -29.80
N ALA A 39 15.33 0.80 -28.73
CA ALA A 39 14.40 -0.10 -28.08
C ALA A 39 13.04 0.59 -27.90
N VAL A 40 11.97 -0.12 -28.25
CA VAL A 40 10.60 0.30 -27.96
C VAL A 40 10.10 -0.55 -26.79
N ILE A 41 9.77 0.11 -25.69
CA ILE A 41 9.24 -0.52 -24.47
C ILE A 41 7.74 -0.26 -24.40
N ASN A 42 6.97 -1.31 -24.07
CA ASN A 42 5.52 -1.31 -23.97
C ASN A 42 5.08 -2.00 -22.66
N GLY A 43 3.82 -1.79 -22.27
CA GLY A 43 3.19 -2.44 -21.10
C GLY A 43 3.34 -1.70 -19.78
N LEU A 44 4.12 -0.61 -19.75
CA LEU A 44 4.33 0.21 -18.55
C LEU A 44 3.27 1.31 -18.36
N ASP A 45 2.32 1.43 -19.28
CA ASP A 45 1.33 2.52 -19.35
C ASP A 45 0.14 2.33 -18.39
N SER A 46 -0.31 1.08 -18.17
CA SER A 46 -1.35 0.78 -17.17
C SER A 46 -1.39 -0.72 -16.87
N TRP A 47 -1.26 -1.10 -15.60
CA TRP A 47 -1.33 -2.50 -15.18
C TRP A 47 -1.86 -2.62 -13.74
N ARG A 48 -2.40 -3.80 -13.42
CA ARG A 48 -2.87 -4.16 -12.08
C ARG A 48 -2.22 -5.46 -11.65
N SER A 49 -1.69 -5.50 -10.43
CA SER A 49 -1.11 -6.71 -9.86
C SER A 49 -2.14 -7.47 -9.02
N GLY A 50 -2.63 -8.59 -9.54
CA GLY A 50 -3.51 -9.49 -8.79
C GLY A 50 -2.76 -10.23 -7.68
N GLY A 51 -3.44 -10.49 -6.57
CA GLY A 51 -2.84 -11.23 -5.43
C GLY A 51 -1.92 -10.39 -4.54
N THR A 52 -1.90 -9.07 -4.75
CA THR A 52 -1.23 -8.12 -3.86
C THR A 52 -2.24 -7.38 -2.99
N GLY A 53 -1.83 -6.98 -1.79
CA GLY A 53 -2.73 -6.32 -0.85
C GLY A 53 -2.02 -5.71 0.35
N LEU A 54 -2.76 -4.89 1.09
CA LEU A 54 -2.33 -4.26 2.33
C LEU A 54 -3.23 -4.75 3.46
N GLU A 55 -2.64 -5.09 4.60
CA GLU A 55 -3.37 -5.53 5.80
C GLU A 55 -2.94 -4.70 7.01
N ALA A 56 -3.91 -4.27 7.80
CA ALA A 56 -3.66 -3.63 9.08
C ALA A 56 -3.32 -4.68 10.15
N ASP A 57 -2.30 -4.41 10.97
CA ASP A 57 -1.96 -5.24 12.11
C ASP A 57 -2.92 -5.01 13.29
N ASN A 58 -3.01 -5.98 14.20
CA ASN A 58 -3.80 -5.85 15.41
C ASN A 58 -3.19 -4.82 16.35
N VAL A 59 -4.03 -3.99 16.98
CA VAL A 59 -3.60 -2.97 17.92
C VAL A 59 -4.57 -2.83 19.09
N ASP A 60 -4.01 -2.61 20.28
CA ASP A 60 -4.78 -2.30 21.48
C ASP A 60 -4.68 -0.80 21.79
N THR A 61 -5.79 -0.20 22.23
CA THR A 61 -5.82 1.20 22.66
C THR A 61 -6.82 1.42 23.80
N LEU A 62 -6.70 2.56 24.47
CA LEU A 62 -7.66 2.99 25.48
C LEU A 62 -8.90 3.57 24.80
N GLY A 63 -10.05 2.93 25.05
CA GLY A 63 -11.36 3.35 24.61
C GLY A 63 -12.21 3.96 25.72
N LEU A 64 -13.02 4.95 25.37
CA LEU A 64 -14.04 5.56 26.20
C LEU A 64 -15.40 5.40 25.50
N THR A 65 -16.37 4.88 26.24
CA THR A 65 -17.76 4.78 25.79
C THR A 65 -18.64 5.68 26.64
N VAL A 66 -19.44 6.53 26.01
CA VAL A 66 -20.45 7.37 26.67
C VAL A 66 -21.82 6.89 26.23
N ASN A 67 -22.67 6.52 27.18
CA ASN A 67 -24.02 6.04 26.92
C ASN A 67 -25.06 7.00 27.49
N TYR A 68 -25.96 7.46 26.64
CA TYR A 68 -27.13 8.25 27.04
C TYR A 68 -28.40 7.41 26.89
N TYR A 69 -28.99 7.02 28.02
CA TYR A 69 -30.20 6.19 28.04
C TYR A 69 -31.43 7.05 27.76
N LEU A 70 -32.12 6.76 26.65
CA LEU A 70 -33.40 7.36 26.30
C LEU A 70 -34.54 6.74 27.12
N ASN A 71 -34.39 5.46 27.47
CA ASN A 71 -35.26 4.70 28.37
C ASN A 71 -34.49 3.49 28.94
N ASP A 72 -35.18 2.60 29.67
CA ASP A 72 -34.57 1.42 30.30
C ASP A 72 -33.83 0.47 29.35
N ASN A 73 -34.20 0.46 28.07
CA ASN A 73 -33.70 -0.48 27.06
C ASN A 73 -32.98 0.18 25.90
N VAL A 74 -33.20 1.46 25.60
CA VAL A 74 -32.64 2.13 24.43
C VAL A 74 -31.70 3.24 24.87
N SER A 75 -30.50 3.24 24.29
CA SER A 75 -29.50 4.27 24.53
C SER A 75 -28.78 4.69 23.25
N LEU A 76 -28.24 5.91 23.24
CA LEU A 76 -27.29 6.37 22.24
C LEU A 76 -25.88 6.24 22.83
N GLN A 77 -25.01 5.56 22.12
CA GLN A 77 -23.63 5.30 22.53
C GLN A 77 -22.65 6.03 21.60
N LEU A 78 -21.74 6.78 22.20
CA LEU A 78 -20.56 7.32 21.54
C LEU A 78 -19.33 6.54 22.01
N ILE A 79 -18.62 5.94 21.06
CA ILE A 79 -17.36 5.24 21.29
C ILE A 79 -16.24 6.10 20.70
N GLY A 80 -15.24 6.39 21.51
CA GLY A 80 -14.02 7.08 21.10
C GLY A 80 -12.84 6.59 21.91
N GLY A 81 -11.67 7.16 21.72
CA GLY A 81 -10.49 6.74 22.46
C GLY A 81 -9.23 7.43 22.00
N ILE A 82 -8.10 6.93 22.50
CA ILE A 82 -6.80 7.35 22.00
C ILE A 82 -6.61 6.70 20.62
N PRO A 83 -6.38 7.46 19.56
CA PRO A 83 -6.20 6.91 18.22
C PRO A 83 -4.91 6.07 18.17
N PRO A 84 -4.98 4.76 17.89
CA PRO A 84 -3.80 3.93 17.82
C PRO A 84 -2.95 4.26 16.60
N LYS A 85 -1.67 3.88 16.65
CA LYS A 85 -0.85 3.75 15.45
C LYS A 85 -0.97 2.32 14.96
N VAL A 86 -1.38 2.15 13.72
CA VAL A 86 -1.57 0.87 13.06
C VAL A 86 -0.42 0.66 12.08
N ASP A 87 0.22 -0.49 12.20
CA ASP A 87 1.22 -0.92 11.24
C ASP A 87 0.53 -1.61 10.05
N ILE A 88 0.90 -1.24 8.83
CA ILE A 88 0.36 -1.82 7.60
C ILE A 88 1.38 -2.81 7.04
N LYS A 89 0.95 -4.04 6.85
CA LYS A 89 1.70 -5.15 6.25
C LYS A 89 1.35 -5.27 4.78
N GLY A 90 2.37 -5.56 3.99
CA GLY A 90 2.22 -5.83 2.58
C GLY A 90 2.06 -7.32 2.29
N LYS A 91 1.27 -7.68 1.28
CA LYS A 91 1.15 -9.05 0.77
C LYS A 91 1.37 -9.09 -0.72
N GLY A 92 2.05 -10.14 -1.18
CA GLY A 92 2.31 -10.41 -2.59
C GLY A 92 3.50 -9.64 -3.16
N GLU A 93 3.71 -9.84 -4.46
CA GLU A 93 4.77 -9.22 -5.25
C GLU A 93 4.14 -8.39 -6.36
N ILE A 94 4.62 -7.16 -6.51
CA ILE A 94 4.12 -6.21 -7.50
C ILE A 94 5.05 -6.24 -8.71
N TYR A 95 4.51 -6.66 -9.87
CA TYR A 95 5.22 -6.76 -11.14
C TYR A 95 4.66 -5.83 -12.20
N ALA A 96 5.49 -4.95 -12.74
CA ALA A 96 5.15 -4.20 -13.95
C ALA A 96 5.44 -5.07 -15.18
N PRO A 97 4.45 -5.31 -16.06
CA PRO A 97 4.70 -6.04 -17.29
C PRO A 97 5.57 -5.18 -18.20
N LEU A 98 6.77 -5.67 -18.51
CA LEU A 98 7.62 -5.06 -19.52
C LEU A 98 7.79 -6.05 -20.67
N PHE A 99 7.33 -5.60 -21.82
CA PHE A 99 7.65 -6.23 -23.07
C PHE A 99 8.04 -5.17 -24.10
N GLY A 100 8.81 -5.55 -25.09
CA GLY A 100 9.32 -4.58 -26.04
C GLY A 100 10.13 -5.25 -27.12
N LYS A 101 10.72 -4.41 -27.96
CA LYS A 101 11.55 -4.86 -29.06
C LYS A 101 12.77 -3.97 -29.16
N ALA A 102 13.94 -4.58 -29.01
CA ALA A 102 15.22 -3.92 -29.29
C ALA A 102 15.61 -4.18 -30.74
N THR A 103 15.93 -3.13 -31.47
CA THR A 103 16.38 -3.16 -32.87
C THR A 103 17.82 -2.68 -32.90
N PRO A 104 18.81 -3.58 -32.72
CA PRO A 104 20.22 -3.23 -32.75
C PRO A 104 20.64 -2.77 -34.15
N THR A 105 21.73 -2.02 -34.22
CA THR A 105 22.33 -1.55 -35.48
C THR A 105 23.65 -2.28 -35.75
N GLY A 106 24.32 -1.95 -36.86
CA GLY A 106 25.64 -2.52 -37.17
C GLY A 106 25.62 -4.04 -37.37
N THR A 107 26.65 -4.70 -36.87
CA THR A 107 26.82 -6.16 -36.92
C THR A 107 25.72 -6.88 -36.13
N ALA A 108 25.35 -6.35 -34.97
CA ALA A 108 24.26 -6.87 -34.16
C ALA A 108 22.92 -6.80 -34.91
N GLY A 109 22.65 -5.72 -35.65
CA GLY A 109 21.47 -5.59 -36.50
C GLY A 109 21.38 -6.62 -37.63
N MET A 110 22.53 -7.06 -38.17
CA MET A 110 22.57 -8.14 -39.17
C MET A 110 22.29 -9.53 -38.58
N LEU A 111 22.72 -9.76 -37.33
CA LEU A 111 22.48 -11.02 -36.61
C LEU A 111 21.04 -11.13 -36.08
N PHE A 112 20.42 -9.99 -35.78
CA PHE A 112 19.05 -9.88 -35.29
C PHE A 112 18.21 -8.98 -36.20
N PRO A 113 17.97 -9.38 -37.47
CA PRO A 113 17.27 -8.55 -38.45
C PRO A 113 15.82 -8.26 -38.05
N ASP A 114 15.21 -9.20 -37.34
CA ASP A 114 13.87 -9.06 -36.79
C ASP A 114 13.90 -8.46 -35.37
N GLY A 115 15.02 -7.93 -34.90
CA GLY A 115 15.20 -7.43 -33.54
C GLY A 115 15.21 -8.50 -32.46
N LEU A 116 15.24 -8.05 -31.21
CA LEU A 116 15.24 -8.87 -30.00
C LEU A 116 13.98 -8.57 -29.21
N ASP A 117 13.15 -9.59 -29.02
CA ASP A 117 12.00 -9.48 -28.13
C ASP A 117 12.48 -9.35 -26.69
N LEU A 118 12.07 -8.25 -26.06
CA LEU A 118 12.27 -8.01 -24.64
C LEU A 118 11.01 -8.52 -23.94
N LYS A 119 11.14 -9.53 -23.09
CA LYS A 119 10.06 -10.00 -22.23
C LYS A 119 10.63 -10.26 -20.85
N GLN A 120 10.47 -9.27 -19.97
CA GLN A 120 10.95 -9.38 -18.61
C GLN A 120 10.10 -8.48 -17.73
N ASP A 121 9.20 -9.07 -16.97
CA ASP A 121 8.45 -8.33 -15.97
C ASP A 121 9.42 -7.73 -14.95
N ILE A 122 9.21 -6.45 -14.62
CA ILE A 122 10.02 -5.74 -13.64
C ILE A 122 9.37 -5.95 -12.28
N LEU A 123 10.07 -6.62 -11.36
CA LEU A 123 9.70 -6.60 -9.95
C LEU A 123 9.87 -5.16 -9.45
N ILE A 124 8.75 -4.50 -9.16
CA ILE A 124 8.76 -3.16 -8.58
C ILE A 124 9.05 -3.26 -7.09
N THR A 125 8.32 -4.14 -6.40
CA THR A 125 8.54 -4.37 -4.97
C THR A 125 7.95 -5.71 -4.53
N ASN A 126 8.58 -6.32 -3.52
CA ASN A 126 8.01 -7.43 -2.79
C ASN A 126 7.44 -6.92 -1.47
N LEU A 127 6.11 -6.74 -1.45
CA LEU A 127 5.38 -6.25 -0.29
C LEU A 127 5.43 -7.22 0.89
N GLY A 128 5.48 -8.53 0.62
CA GLY A 128 5.57 -9.58 1.63
C GLY A 128 6.96 -9.80 2.21
N ALA A 129 8.02 -9.32 1.55
CA ALA A 129 9.38 -9.39 2.05
C ALA A 129 9.64 -8.38 3.18
N GLN A 130 8.80 -7.34 3.27
CA GLN A 130 8.89 -6.31 4.29
C GLN A 130 7.92 -6.62 5.43
N SER A 131 8.41 -6.56 6.67
CA SER A 131 7.57 -6.75 7.86
C SER A 131 6.53 -5.62 8.04
N LYS A 132 6.79 -4.46 7.43
CA LYS A 132 5.94 -3.27 7.45
C LYS A 132 6.18 -2.39 6.25
N VAL A 133 5.10 -1.97 5.60
CA VAL A 133 5.15 -1.07 4.44
C VAL A 133 4.78 0.37 4.79
N ALA A 134 3.92 0.58 5.80
CA ALA A 134 3.57 1.91 6.30
C ALA A 134 3.07 1.87 7.76
N THR A 135 2.97 3.03 8.40
CA THR A 135 2.18 3.26 9.62
C THR A 135 1.16 4.34 9.40
N ALA A 136 -0.03 4.21 9.98
CA ALA A 136 -1.03 5.26 10.01
C ALA A 136 -1.61 5.41 11.41
N ARG A 137 -1.96 6.62 11.81
CA ARG A 137 -2.77 6.87 13.00
C ARG A 137 -4.24 6.85 12.60
N ALA A 138 -5.01 5.99 13.27
CA ALA A 138 -6.42 5.76 12.95
C ALA A 138 -7.32 6.43 13.99
N TRP A 139 -8.20 7.32 13.52
CA TRP A 139 -9.27 7.91 14.32
C TRP A 139 -10.60 7.30 13.87
N THR A 140 -11.24 6.55 14.76
CA THR A 140 -12.44 5.78 14.40
C THR A 140 -13.57 5.97 15.42
N PRO A 141 -14.06 7.21 15.67
CA PRO A 141 -15.24 7.40 16.49
C PRO A 141 -16.45 6.66 15.92
N VAL A 142 -17.25 6.08 16.81
CA VAL A 142 -18.49 5.37 16.48
C VAL A 142 -19.66 6.01 17.22
N LEU A 143 -20.74 6.26 16.49
CA LEU A 143 -22.03 6.62 17.06
C LEU A 143 -23.02 5.50 16.76
N GLU A 144 -23.59 4.88 17.79
CA GLU A 144 -24.54 3.78 17.63
C GLU A 144 -25.78 3.92 18.53
N ALA A 145 -26.89 3.36 18.06
CA ALA A 145 -28.07 3.12 18.87
C ALA A 145 -28.00 1.71 19.44
N GLN A 146 -28.17 1.58 20.75
CA GLN A 146 -28.06 0.33 21.47
C GLN A 146 -29.40 -0.07 22.07
N TYR A 147 -29.79 -1.34 21.89
CA TYR A 147 -30.87 -2.00 22.60
C TYR A 147 -30.33 -2.96 23.66
N GLN A 148 -30.58 -2.64 24.91
CA GLN A 148 -30.13 -3.34 26.11
C GLN A 148 -31.28 -4.18 26.70
N PHE A 149 -31.09 -5.49 26.77
CA PHE A 149 -32.06 -6.41 27.36
C PHE A 149 -32.02 -6.37 28.89
N GLY A 150 -33.18 -6.64 29.52
CA GLY A 150 -33.34 -6.60 30.97
C GLY A 150 -33.47 -5.18 31.54
N LYS A 151 -33.74 -5.10 32.84
CA LYS A 151 -33.93 -3.83 33.57
C LYS A 151 -32.78 -3.56 34.51
N SER A 152 -32.37 -2.29 34.55
CA SER A 152 -31.38 -1.78 35.50
C SER A 152 -31.82 -2.07 36.94
N GLY A 153 -30.89 -2.48 37.81
CA GLY A 153 -31.17 -2.78 39.23
C GLY A 153 -31.95 -4.08 39.50
N VAL A 154 -32.50 -4.71 38.46
CA VAL A 154 -33.17 -6.03 38.58
C VAL A 154 -32.28 -7.13 38.02
N ASN A 155 -31.77 -6.93 36.80
CA ASN A 155 -30.93 -7.92 36.12
C ASN A 155 -29.46 -7.52 36.24
N LYS A 156 -28.66 -8.36 36.91
CA LYS A 156 -27.20 -8.14 36.99
C LYS A 156 -26.51 -8.30 35.64
N PHE A 157 -26.83 -9.35 34.91
CA PHE A 157 -26.33 -9.59 33.56
C PHE A 157 -27.33 -9.03 32.54
N ARG A 158 -26.86 -8.10 31.70
CA ARG A 158 -27.70 -7.45 30.70
C ARG A 158 -26.98 -7.52 29.34
N PRO A 159 -27.41 -8.39 28.42
CA PRO A 159 -26.89 -8.41 27.06
C PRO A 159 -27.46 -7.24 26.24
N TYR A 160 -26.74 -6.81 25.21
CA TYR A 160 -27.17 -5.76 24.28
C TYR A 160 -26.71 -6.02 22.86
N ILE A 161 -27.42 -5.37 21.94
CA ILE A 161 -27.04 -5.24 20.53
C ILE A 161 -27.06 -3.76 20.14
N GLY A 162 -26.17 -3.38 19.24
CA GLY A 162 -26.03 -2.02 18.74
C GLY A 162 -25.86 -1.99 17.23
N ALA A 163 -26.33 -0.91 16.62
CA ALA A 163 -26.09 -0.62 15.21
C ALA A 163 -25.82 0.88 15.05
N GLY A 164 -24.83 1.22 14.24
CA GLY A 164 -24.35 2.59 14.12
C GLY A 164 -23.47 2.86 12.92
N ILE A 165 -22.78 4.00 13.00
CA ILE A 165 -21.85 4.48 11.99
C ILE A 165 -20.50 4.78 12.64
N MET A 166 -19.44 4.38 11.96
CA MET A 166 -18.06 4.75 12.24
C MET A 166 -17.64 5.80 11.22
N TYR A 167 -16.96 6.84 11.69
CA TYR A 167 -16.22 7.76 10.83
C TYR A 167 -14.73 7.47 11.01
N ALA A 168 -14.06 7.04 9.96
CA ALA A 168 -12.64 6.72 9.96
C ALA A 168 -11.86 7.85 9.28
N TYR A 169 -10.91 8.41 10.02
CA TYR A 169 -9.98 9.44 9.59
C TYR A 169 -8.55 8.94 9.86
N PHE A 170 -7.67 9.05 8.88
CA PHE A 170 -6.30 8.56 8.97
C PHE A 170 -5.31 9.71 8.80
N ASN A 171 -4.35 9.81 9.72
CA ASN A 171 -3.29 10.80 9.64
C ASN A 171 -1.94 10.23 10.10
N ASP A 172 -0.92 11.08 10.14
CA ASP A 172 0.46 10.68 10.47
C ASP A 172 0.93 9.47 9.63
N ILE A 173 0.55 9.42 8.35
CA ILE A 173 0.90 8.30 7.48
C ILE A 173 2.40 8.36 7.17
N LYS A 174 3.11 7.29 7.47
CA LYS A 174 4.56 7.19 7.25
C LYS A 174 4.86 5.90 6.52
N LEU A 175 5.43 6.02 5.33
CA LEU A 175 5.98 4.87 4.61
C LEU A 175 7.20 4.30 5.32
N ASN A 176 7.47 3.03 5.05
CA ASN A 176 8.75 2.42 5.35
C ASN A 176 9.89 3.26 4.71
N SER A 177 10.99 3.44 5.44
CA SER A 177 12.12 4.25 4.98
C SER A 177 12.72 3.77 3.67
N GLN A 178 12.75 2.45 3.44
CA GLN A 178 13.25 1.88 2.19
C GLN A 178 12.32 2.24 1.03
N ILE A 179 11.01 2.02 1.20
CA ILE A 179 10.00 2.35 0.18
C ILE A 179 10.05 3.85 -0.16
N ASN A 180 10.16 4.71 0.86
CA ASN A 180 10.30 6.14 0.66
C ASN A 180 11.56 6.50 -0.14
N THR A 181 12.69 5.84 0.15
CA THR A 181 13.95 6.05 -0.57
C THR A 181 13.85 5.60 -2.02
N ASP A 182 13.22 4.45 -2.26
CA ASP A 182 13.03 3.89 -3.61
C ASP A 182 12.13 4.81 -4.45
N LEU A 183 11.05 5.35 -3.87
CA LEU A 183 10.17 6.32 -4.54
C LEU A 183 10.87 7.66 -4.84
N ILE A 184 11.71 8.15 -3.92
CA ILE A 184 12.55 9.34 -4.17
C ILE A 184 13.52 9.10 -5.32
N ALA A 185 14.18 7.93 -5.35
CA ALA A 185 15.08 7.55 -6.43
C ALA A 185 14.33 7.47 -7.77
N ALA A 186 13.13 6.90 -7.79
CA ALA A 186 12.27 6.87 -8.97
C ALA A 186 11.88 8.29 -9.44
N GLY A 187 11.56 9.20 -8.52
CA GLY A 187 11.35 10.61 -8.84
C GLY A 187 12.56 11.26 -9.53
N HIS A 188 13.77 10.99 -9.04
CA HIS A 188 15.00 11.48 -9.69
C HIS A 188 15.19 10.88 -11.09
N MET A 189 14.91 9.59 -11.30
CA MET A 189 14.97 8.98 -12.63
C MET A 189 14.01 9.67 -13.61
N ILE A 190 12.74 9.82 -13.23
CA ILE A 190 11.72 10.48 -14.06
C ILE A 190 12.13 11.91 -14.37
N GLN A 191 12.57 12.68 -13.36
CA GLN A 191 13.02 14.05 -13.56
C GLN A 191 14.22 14.14 -14.50
N ASN A 192 15.19 13.24 -14.41
CA ASN A 192 16.31 13.20 -15.34
C ASN A 192 15.87 12.90 -16.78
N VAL A 193 14.86 12.04 -16.98
CA VAL A 193 14.26 11.82 -18.31
C VAL A 193 13.61 13.10 -18.83
N LEU A 194 12.83 13.79 -18.00
CA LEU A 194 12.22 15.08 -18.35
C LEU A 194 13.26 16.17 -18.67
N ASP A 195 14.43 16.11 -18.01
CA ASP A 195 15.56 17.01 -18.25
C ASP A 195 16.39 16.63 -19.50
N ASN A 196 15.94 15.65 -20.31
CA ASN A 196 16.67 15.07 -21.45
C ASN A 196 18.03 14.43 -21.08
N LYS A 197 18.17 13.93 -19.85
CA LYS A 197 19.35 13.25 -19.32
C LYS A 197 19.09 11.77 -19.07
N ALA A 198 18.54 11.06 -20.05
CA ALA A 198 18.15 9.66 -19.92
C ALA A 198 19.29 8.73 -19.44
N GLY A 199 20.54 8.96 -19.88
CA GLY A 199 21.69 8.20 -19.37
C GLY A 199 21.92 8.38 -17.86
N ALA A 200 21.71 9.60 -17.34
CA ALA A 200 21.80 9.86 -15.91
C ALA A 200 20.65 9.22 -15.12
N ALA A 201 19.46 9.09 -15.74
CA ALA A 201 18.34 8.34 -15.16
C ALA A 201 18.69 6.85 -15.01
N LEU A 202 19.29 6.24 -16.05
CA LEU A 202 19.72 4.84 -16.01
C LEU A 202 20.85 4.60 -15.00
N ASP A 203 21.76 5.56 -14.84
CA ASP A 203 22.82 5.53 -13.82
C ASP A 203 22.30 5.75 -12.38
N GLY A 204 21.00 6.02 -12.19
CA GLY A 204 20.43 6.34 -10.89
C GLY A 204 20.97 7.63 -10.27
N LYS A 205 21.43 8.58 -11.10
CA LYS A 205 22.00 9.85 -10.62
C LYS A 205 20.90 10.76 -10.07
N VAL A 206 21.26 11.55 -9.08
CA VAL A 206 20.38 12.59 -8.53
C VAL A 206 20.08 13.64 -9.61
N SER A 207 18.81 14.02 -9.73
CA SER A 207 18.33 15.01 -10.71
C SER A 207 18.43 16.45 -10.19
N SER A 208 17.96 17.41 -11.00
CA SER A 208 17.97 18.84 -10.68
C SER A 208 16.97 19.28 -9.60
N GLY A 209 15.98 18.43 -9.27
CA GLY A 209 14.89 18.75 -8.34
C GLY A 209 14.99 18.06 -6.98
N VAL A 210 14.19 18.54 -6.03
CA VAL A 210 14.01 17.92 -4.71
C VAL A 210 12.75 17.06 -4.73
N MET A 211 12.89 15.76 -4.47
CA MET A 211 11.77 14.82 -4.50
C MET A 211 11.21 14.61 -3.09
N ARG A 212 9.89 14.74 -2.94
CA ARG A 212 9.17 14.39 -1.72
C ARG A 212 8.09 13.37 -2.04
N VAL A 213 7.91 12.42 -1.12
CA VAL A 213 6.80 11.47 -1.16
C VAL A 213 5.70 11.99 -0.24
N ASP A 214 4.51 12.14 -0.79
CA ASP A 214 3.30 12.48 -0.06
C ASP A 214 2.37 11.27 -0.06
N VAL A 215 1.82 10.95 1.11
CA VAL A 215 0.86 9.86 1.26
C VAL A 215 -0.33 10.35 2.05
N ASP A 216 -1.49 10.28 1.41
CA ASP A 216 -2.77 10.71 1.94
C ASP A 216 -3.78 9.56 1.86
N ALA A 217 -4.69 9.52 2.83
CA ALA A 217 -5.75 8.55 2.87
C ALA A 217 -7.09 9.27 3.05
N ASP A 218 -8.07 8.89 2.26
CA ASP A 218 -9.41 9.47 2.30
C ASP A 218 -10.18 9.05 3.55
N ASP A 219 -11.04 9.94 4.03
CA ASP A 219 -11.97 9.65 5.09
C ASP A 219 -13.02 8.64 4.63
N ALA A 220 -13.49 7.81 5.54
CA ALA A 220 -14.47 6.78 5.23
C ALA A 220 -15.55 6.69 6.30
N ILE A 221 -16.79 6.40 5.87
CA ILE A 221 -17.91 6.11 6.75
C ILE A 221 -18.26 4.63 6.60
N ALA A 222 -18.35 3.92 7.72
CA ALA A 222 -18.64 2.49 7.76
C ALA A 222 -19.85 2.17 8.65
N PRO A 223 -20.75 1.27 8.24
CA PRO A 223 -21.74 0.72 9.16
C PRO A 223 -21.06 -0.15 10.22
N VAL A 224 -21.54 -0.08 11.45
CA VAL A 224 -21.04 -0.87 12.59
C VAL A 224 -22.19 -1.65 13.23
N PHE A 225 -21.91 -2.90 13.56
CA PHE A 225 -22.79 -3.73 14.39
C PHE A 225 -22.04 -4.18 15.63
N THR A 226 -22.67 -4.02 16.79
CA THR A 226 -22.08 -4.34 18.09
C THR A 226 -22.94 -5.36 18.83
N ALA A 227 -22.31 -6.33 19.48
CA ALA A 227 -22.95 -7.22 20.42
C ALA A 227 -22.13 -7.26 21.70
N GLY A 228 -22.78 -7.18 22.85
CA GLY A 228 -22.09 -7.15 24.12
C GLY A 228 -22.98 -7.44 25.30
N PHE A 229 -22.42 -7.25 26.49
CA PHE A 229 -23.16 -7.30 27.73
C PHE A 229 -22.55 -6.39 28.78
N THR A 230 -23.39 -6.00 29.73
CA THR A 230 -22.99 -5.36 30.97
C THR A 230 -23.26 -6.31 32.14
N TYR A 231 -22.44 -6.19 33.19
CA TYR A 231 -22.60 -6.91 34.45
C TYR A 231 -22.56 -5.93 35.62
N ASP A 232 -23.72 -5.68 36.24
CA ASP A 232 -23.84 -4.77 37.38
C ASP A 232 -23.09 -5.38 38.60
N LEU A 233 -22.04 -4.70 39.05
CA LEU A 233 -21.24 -5.06 40.22
C LEU A 233 -21.93 -4.56 41.50
N ASN A 234 -22.49 -3.34 41.43
CA ASN A 234 -23.33 -2.72 42.43
C ASN A 234 -24.28 -1.71 41.73
N GLU A 235 -24.94 -0.83 42.50
CA GLU A 235 -25.95 0.11 41.97
C GLU A 235 -25.38 1.12 40.94
N ASN A 236 -24.09 1.48 41.06
CA ASN A 236 -23.45 2.48 40.20
C ASN A 236 -22.38 1.90 39.26
N TRP A 237 -21.69 0.84 39.66
CA TRP A 237 -20.57 0.27 38.90
C TRP A 237 -20.97 -0.99 38.16
N TYR A 238 -20.55 -1.10 36.90
CA TYR A 238 -20.77 -2.28 36.07
C TYR A 238 -19.55 -2.61 35.22
N GLY A 239 -19.32 -3.89 34.96
CA GLY A 239 -18.39 -4.34 33.92
C GLY A 239 -19.08 -4.31 32.55
N VAL A 240 -18.31 -4.12 31.49
CA VAL A 240 -18.80 -4.15 30.10
C VAL A 240 -17.84 -4.95 29.23
N ALA A 241 -18.41 -5.77 28.36
CA ALA A 241 -17.66 -6.49 27.33
C ALA A 241 -18.44 -6.48 26.02
N SER A 242 -17.76 -6.25 24.89
CA SER A 242 -18.40 -6.26 23.58
C SER A 242 -17.46 -6.64 22.44
N VAL A 243 -18.10 -7.03 21.33
CA VAL A 243 -17.48 -7.26 20.04
C VAL A 243 -18.25 -6.43 19.00
N SER A 244 -17.52 -5.68 18.19
CA SER A 244 -18.08 -4.85 17.11
C SER A 244 -17.44 -5.22 15.79
N TYR A 245 -18.24 -5.26 14.73
CA TYR A 245 -17.78 -5.47 13.35
C TYR A 245 -18.12 -4.24 12.52
N ALA A 246 -17.15 -3.74 11.76
CA ALA A 246 -17.34 -2.68 10.79
C ALA A 246 -16.88 -3.13 9.41
N LYS A 247 -17.50 -2.59 8.36
CA LYS A 247 -17.06 -2.78 6.99
C LYS A 247 -16.53 -1.46 6.44
N LEU A 248 -15.21 -1.31 6.40
CA LEU A 248 -14.53 -0.08 6.05
C LEU A 248 -13.84 -0.21 4.70
N SER A 249 -14.06 0.78 3.84
CA SER A 249 -13.40 0.89 2.54
C SER A 249 -12.91 2.32 2.39
N ASN A 250 -11.62 2.47 2.08
CA ASN A 250 -10.95 3.76 1.90
C ASN A 250 -10.06 3.70 0.64
N GLU A 251 -9.66 4.87 0.16
CA GLU A 251 -8.66 5.03 -0.89
C GLU A 251 -7.43 5.75 -0.33
N THR A 252 -6.25 5.32 -0.73
CA THR A 252 -4.97 5.92 -0.36
C THR A 252 -4.27 6.36 -1.63
N THR A 253 -3.78 7.59 -1.63
CA THR A 253 -2.99 8.16 -2.72
C THR A 253 -1.53 8.31 -2.28
N ILE A 254 -0.61 7.91 -3.15
CA ILE A 254 0.82 8.08 -2.98
C ILE A 254 1.32 8.91 -4.16
N ASN A 255 1.86 10.08 -3.85
CA ASN A 255 2.41 11.00 -4.84
C ASN A 255 3.92 11.17 -4.63
N VAL A 256 4.67 11.25 -5.72
CA VAL A 256 6.05 11.77 -5.68
C VAL A 256 6.07 13.10 -6.39
N VAL A 257 6.37 14.15 -5.64
CA VAL A 257 6.36 15.53 -6.14
C VAL A 257 7.78 16.07 -6.22
N ASN A 258 8.06 16.81 -7.29
CA ASN A 258 9.24 17.67 -7.33
C ASN A 258 8.90 18.97 -6.61
N GLU A 259 9.40 19.16 -5.39
CA GLU A 259 9.12 20.35 -4.58
C GLU A 259 9.62 21.65 -5.23
N THR A 260 10.63 21.56 -6.10
CA THR A 260 11.18 22.73 -6.79
C THR A 260 10.22 23.28 -7.84
N THR A 261 9.45 22.40 -8.50
CA THR A 261 8.57 22.77 -9.61
C THR A 261 7.07 22.63 -9.29
N GLY A 262 6.73 21.90 -8.23
CA GLY A 262 5.37 21.48 -7.90
C GLY A 262 4.82 20.37 -8.82
N ALA A 263 5.65 19.80 -9.70
CA ALA A 263 5.21 18.76 -10.62
C ALA A 263 5.03 17.43 -9.90
N GLU A 264 3.88 16.79 -10.11
CA GLU A 264 3.65 15.40 -9.71
C GLU A 264 4.31 14.47 -10.75
N LEU A 265 5.29 13.70 -10.30
CA LEU A 265 6.07 12.78 -11.15
C LEU A 265 5.52 11.36 -11.10
N ILE A 266 4.95 10.97 -9.96
CA ILE A 266 4.34 9.65 -9.74
C ILE A 266 3.01 9.87 -9.04
N HIS A 267 1.96 9.25 -9.56
CA HIS A 267 0.64 9.17 -8.97
C HIS A 267 0.24 7.70 -8.82
N ALA A 268 -0.08 7.27 -7.62
CA ALA A 268 -0.55 5.91 -7.37
C ALA A 268 -1.72 5.90 -6.41
N THR A 269 -2.78 5.18 -6.78
CA THR A 269 -3.97 4.99 -5.98
C THR A 269 -4.06 3.54 -5.54
N ALA A 270 -4.29 3.32 -4.24
CA ALA A 270 -4.51 2.02 -3.65
C ALA A 270 -5.82 2.00 -2.86
N LYS A 271 -6.72 1.08 -3.21
CA LYS A 271 -7.93 0.83 -2.42
C LYS A 271 -7.57 -0.05 -1.23
N ILE A 272 -8.02 0.36 -0.04
CA ILE A 272 -7.83 -0.38 1.20
C ILE A 272 -9.21 -0.76 1.75
N ASP A 273 -9.48 -2.08 1.77
CA ASP A 273 -10.66 -2.66 2.38
C ASP A 273 -10.26 -3.27 3.74
N ILE A 274 -10.81 -2.76 4.84
CA ILE A 274 -10.55 -3.22 6.21
C ILE A 274 -11.88 -3.58 6.85
N ASP A 275 -11.99 -4.81 7.33
CA ASP A 275 -13.19 -5.30 8.03
C ASP A 275 -12.85 -5.54 9.51
N PRO A 276 -12.68 -4.49 10.35
CA PRO A 276 -12.15 -4.67 11.69
C PRO A 276 -13.16 -5.37 12.60
N LEU A 277 -12.64 -6.33 13.38
CA LEU A 277 -13.32 -6.91 14.53
C LEU A 277 -12.75 -6.29 15.80
N ILE A 278 -13.52 -5.42 16.43
CA ILE A 278 -13.11 -4.66 17.61
C ILE A 278 -13.63 -5.39 18.85
N THR A 279 -12.77 -5.59 19.84
CA THR A 279 -13.17 -6.12 21.15
C THR A 279 -12.97 -5.06 22.22
N TYR A 280 -13.90 -5.00 23.17
CA TYR A 280 -13.83 -4.05 24.27
C TYR A 280 -14.09 -4.77 25.60
N LEU A 281 -13.29 -4.44 26.61
CA LEU A 281 -13.48 -4.86 27.99
C LEU A 281 -13.21 -3.66 28.89
N GLY A 282 -14.15 -3.34 29.78
CA GLY A 282 -14.04 -2.16 30.61
C GLY A 282 -14.93 -2.17 31.85
N VAL A 283 -14.87 -1.06 32.57
CA VAL A 283 -15.69 -0.78 33.75
C VAL A 283 -16.37 0.57 33.52
N GLY A 284 -17.67 0.63 33.79
CA GLY A 284 -18.48 1.84 33.66
C GLY A 284 -19.08 2.27 35.00
N TYR A 285 -19.40 3.57 35.06
CA TYR A 285 -20.15 4.18 36.15
C TYR A 285 -21.49 4.69 35.63
N ARG A 286 -22.56 4.47 36.39
CA ARG A 286 -23.92 4.93 36.14
C ARG A 286 -24.24 6.04 37.13
N PHE A 287 -24.54 7.23 36.59
CA PHE A 287 -24.99 8.41 37.32
C PHE A 287 -26.51 8.40 37.47
#